data_AF-A0AAN6VHA3-F1
#
_entry.id   AF-A0AAN6VHA3-F1
#
_cell.length_a   1.000
_cell.length_b   1.000
_cell.length_c   1.000
_cell.angle_alpha   90.00
_cell.angle_beta   90.00
_cell.angle_gamma   90.00
#
_symmetry.space_group_name_H-M   'P 1'
#
loop_
_entity.id
_entity.type
_entity.pdbx_description
1 polymer ?
#
loop_
_entity_poly.entity_id
_entity_poly.type
_entity_poly.pdbx_seq_one_letter_code
_entity_poly.pdbx_strand_id
1 'polypeptide(L)'
;MRNKAFSFALATATFLLSSGANAARQCAGSSGGFQHHLGDVRYDSPDPNKVNGLSTIAASLLSGGRTPLYECVGQWPEEWQGWYEGGSNLIWADCIYTGAGLGDDETVSFAVDWKSKTMYLSHTFACSDQKGSKALASGSIKIDFNCTTAEDDSYCVPKSTTAGTRPTLNIDTKLVPAPADGTSACADSSKQYHSWKLLNWLRRITMEPGSSPADPKLVSDTGPSFALESVTSGDTFSCTPSEDSQNGTFVGACQSQSQSAAGDATNTTAAFRFDAKLNMLEISQQWECSDASSFDVVGVGYVQAACGRVFNSDEFTCTSDPVWIGTGVV
;
A
#
# COMPACT_ATOMS: atom_id res chain seq x y z
N MET A 1 61.14 4.24 50.69
CA MET A 1 59.80 4.53 50.15
C MET A 1 59.80 4.13 48.68
N ARG A 2 59.10 3.04 48.33
CA ARG A 2 59.05 2.46 46.98
C ARG A 2 57.70 2.85 46.36
N ASN A 3 57.72 3.74 45.36
CA ASN A 3 56.56 4.01 44.52
C ASN A 3 56.54 3.00 43.37
N LYS A 4 55.54 2.11 43.35
CA LYS A 4 55.19 1.31 42.19
C LYS A 4 54.00 1.96 41.50
N ALA A 5 54.20 2.44 40.29
CA ALA A 5 53.12 2.84 39.40
C ALA A 5 52.41 1.58 38.89
N PHE A 6 51.09 1.49 39.12
CA PHE A 6 50.21 0.52 38.47
C PHE A 6 49.67 1.16 37.19
N SER A 7 50.09 0.66 36.02
CA SER A 7 49.43 0.94 34.75
C SER A 7 48.16 0.08 34.65
N PHE A 8 47.00 0.72 34.70
CA PHE A 8 45.74 0.12 34.27
C PHE A 8 45.62 0.29 32.75
N ALA A 9 45.69 -0.82 32.01
CA ALA A 9 45.30 -0.86 30.62
C ALA A 9 43.76 -0.79 30.54
N LEU A 10 43.23 0.35 30.09
CA LEU A 10 41.84 0.49 29.69
C LEU A 10 41.66 -0.26 28.36
N ALA A 11 41.11 -1.47 28.43
CA ALA A 11 40.60 -2.15 27.24
C ALA A 11 39.30 -1.47 26.82
N THR A 12 39.37 -0.53 25.89
CA THR A 12 38.20 -0.03 25.15
C THR A 12 37.70 -1.14 24.23
N ALA A 13 36.78 -1.95 24.74
CA ALA A 13 35.96 -2.82 23.90
C ALA A 13 34.84 -1.97 23.29
N THR A 14 35.08 -1.40 22.11
CA THR A 14 34.02 -0.90 21.24
C THR A 14 33.25 -2.11 20.71
N PHE A 15 32.20 -2.51 21.42
CA PHE A 15 31.13 -3.32 20.85
C PHE A 15 30.36 -2.46 19.85
N LEU A 16 30.85 -2.39 18.62
CA LEU A 16 30.02 -2.04 17.47
C LEU A 16 29.19 -3.28 17.12
N LEU A 17 28.10 -3.48 17.86
CA LEU A 17 26.98 -4.27 17.37
C LEU A 17 26.33 -3.45 16.25
N SER A 18 26.84 -3.60 15.02
CA SER A 18 26.02 -3.31 13.86
C SER A 18 24.83 -4.27 13.95
N SER A 19 23.67 -3.75 14.37
CA SER A 19 22.40 -4.41 14.19
C SER A 19 22.19 -4.57 12.69
N GLY A 20 22.75 -5.64 12.12
CA GLY A 20 22.44 -6.05 10.76
C GLY A 20 20.96 -6.33 10.73
N ALA A 21 20.19 -5.46 10.08
CA ALA A 21 18.84 -5.79 9.68
C ALA A 21 18.94 -7.13 8.93
N ASN A 22 18.21 -8.15 9.38
CA ASN A 22 18.18 -9.43 8.69
C ASN A 22 17.58 -9.19 7.30
N ALA A 23 18.45 -9.05 6.31
CA ALA A 23 18.08 -8.81 4.94
C ALA A 23 17.75 -10.15 4.27
N ALA A 24 16.52 -10.29 3.77
CA ALA A 24 15.98 -11.62 3.44
C ALA A 24 16.21 -12.04 1.98
N ARG A 25 16.30 -11.10 1.01
CA ARG A 25 16.15 -11.44 -0.43
C ARG A 25 17.07 -10.62 -1.35
N GLN A 26 17.50 -11.21 -2.46
CA GLN A 26 18.34 -10.53 -3.48
C GLN A 26 17.48 -9.58 -4.35
N CYS A 27 18.05 -8.43 -4.73
CA CYS A 27 17.32 -7.38 -5.48
C CYS A 27 17.69 -7.26 -6.96
N ALA A 28 18.74 -7.96 -7.41
CA ALA A 28 19.16 -7.97 -8.80
C ALA A 28 19.76 -9.32 -9.19
N GLY A 29 19.55 -9.74 -10.43
CA GLY A 29 20.28 -10.85 -11.05
C GLY A 29 19.75 -12.27 -10.78
N SER A 30 18.75 -12.45 -9.92
CA SER A 30 18.08 -13.74 -9.76
C SER A 30 16.80 -13.78 -10.59
N SER A 31 16.72 -14.69 -11.55
CA SER A 31 15.49 -15.05 -12.27
C SER A 31 14.39 -15.70 -11.40
N GLY A 32 14.49 -15.56 -10.07
CA GLY A 32 13.59 -16.17 -9.11
C GLY A 32 12.44 -15.23 -8.79
N GLY A 33 11.21 -15.67 -9.08
CA GLY A 33 10.01 -15.02 -8.57
C GLY A 33 9.82 -15.33 -7.07
N PHE A 34 9.05 -14.49 -6.39
CA PHE A 34 8.65 -14.71 -5.00
C PHE A 34 7.23 -15.24 -4.98
N GLN A 35 7.02 -16.37 -4.31
CA GLN A 35 5.72 -17.03 -4.25
C GLN A 35 5.02 -16.72 -2.94
N HIS A 36 3.76 -16.29 -3.05
CA HIS A 36 2.86 -16.08 -1.93
C HIS A 36 1.70 -17.07 -1.99
N HIS A 37 1.54 -17.89 -0.95
CA HIS A 37 0.45 -18.85 -0.85
C HIS A 37 -0.82 -18.14 -0.36
N LEU A 38 -1.92 -18.27 -1.09
CA LEU A 38 -3.22 -17.78 -0.66
C LEU A 38 -3.95 -18.87 0.14
N GLY A 39 -4.39 -18.49 1.33
CA GLY A 39 -5.20 -19.30 2.21
C GLY A 39 -6.69 -19.03 1.99
N ASP A 40 -7.29 -18.33 2.94
CA ASP A 40 -8.67 -17.89 2.82
C ASP A 40 -8.80 -16.78 1.78
N VAL A 41 -9.72 -16.95 0.83
CA VAL A 41 -10.09 -15.90 -0.13
C VAL A 41 -11.60 -15.90 -0.21
N ARG A 42 -12.20 -14.72 -0.03
CA ARG A 42 -13.65 -14.52 -0.02
C ARG A 42 -13.97 -13.15 -0.58
N TYR A 43 -14.98 -13.10 -1.44
CA TYR A 43 -15.60 -11.86 -1.89
C TYR A 43 -17.06 -11.87 -1.43
N ASP A 44 -17.41 -10.92 -0.58
CA ASP A 44 -18.77 -10.73 -0.08
C ASP A 44 -19.42 -9.57 -0.81
N SER A 45 -20.57 -9.82 -1.44
CA SER A 45 -21.41 -8.79 -2.04
C SER A 45 -22.49 -8.36 -1.04
N PRO A 46 -23.18 -7.23 -1.24
CA PRO A 46 -24.12 -6.71 -0.26
C PRO A 46 -25.29 -7.67 -0.06
N ASP A 47 -25.66 -7.81 1.22
CA ASP A 47 -26.93 -8.36 1.64
C ASP A 47 -28.04 -7.45 1.09
N PRO A 48 -29.02 -7.97 0.33
CA PRO A 48 -30.11 -7.17 -0.25
C PRO A 48 -30.95 -6.43 0.81
N ASN A 49 -30.85 -6.82 2.09
CA ASN A 49 -31.50 -6.17 3.22
C ASN A 49 -30.62 -5.11 3.92
N LYS A 50 -29.35 -4.95 3.53
CA LYS A 50 -28.44 -3.92 4.05
C LYS A 50 -28.32 -2.76 3.07
N VAL A 51 -28.60 -1.57 3.58
CA VAL A 51 -28.78 -0.33 2.79
C VAL A 51 -27.46 0.22 2.21
N ASN A 52 -26.29 -0.29 2.60
CA ASN A 52 -25.01 0.36 2.28
C ASN A 52 -24.36 -0.09 0.95
N GLY A 53 -24.78 -1.20 0.31
CA GLY A 53 -24.36 -1.56 -1.05
C GLY A 53 -22.86 -1.82 -1.24
N LEU A 54 -22.14 -2.21 -0.18
CA LEU A 54 -20.68 -2.41 -0.22
C LEU A 54 -20.32 -3.87 -0.54
N SER A 55 -19.24 -4.05 -1.29
CA SER A 55 -18.54 -5.32 -1.45
C SER A 55 -17.27 -5.35 -0.60
N THR A 56 -16.97 -6.51 -0.02
CA THR A 56 -15.75 -6.74 0.76
C THR A 56 -14.96 -7.89 0.15
N ILE A 57 -13.67 -7.69 -0.05
CA ILE A 57 -12.73 -8.76 -0.37
C ILE A 57 -11.88 -9.03 0.87
N ALA A 58 -11.64 -10.31 1.16
CA ALA A 58 -10.70 -10.76 2.16
C ALA A 58 -9.82 -11.86 1.56
N ALA A 59 -8.51 -11.75 1.73
CA ALA A 59 -7.54 -12.75 1.31
C ALA A 59 -6.40 -12.88 2.33
N SER A 60 -6.08 -14.10 2.74
CA SER A 60 -4.98 -14.38 3.68
C SER A 60 -3.75 -14.88 2.92
N LEU A 61 -2.61 -14.23 3.13
CA LEU A 61 -1.32 -14.70 2.62
C LEU A 61 -0.65 -15.57 3.68
N LEU A 62 -0.32 -16.80 3.34
CA LEU A 62 0.19 -17.81 4.26
C LEU A 62 1.71 -17.88 4.23
N SER A 63 2.34 -17.88 5.42
CA SER A 63 3.72 -18.32 5.59
C SER A 63 3.78 -19.85 5.67
N GLY A 64 4.70 -20.46 4.92
CA GLY A 64 4.91 -21.92 4.90
C GLY A 64 3.64 -22.73 4.56
N GLY A 65 2.66 -22.10 3.91
CA GLY A 65 1.37 -22.71 3.54
C GLY A 65 0.45 -23.05 4.72
N ARG A 66 0.67 -22.51 5.93
CA ARG A 66 -0.12 -22.89 7.12
C ARG A 66 -0.62 -21.74 7.97
N THR A 67 0.15 -20.67 8.13
CA THR A 67 -0.19 -19.59 9.08
C THR A 67 -0.39 -18.29 8.33
N PRO A 68 -1.54 -17.59 8.50
CA PRO A 68 -1.73 -16.28 7.91
C PRO A 68 -0.68 -15.29 8.40
N LEU A 69 0.15 -14.83 7.47
CA LEU A 69 1.21 -13.85 7.67
C LEU A 69 0.68 -12.43 7.45
N TYR A 70 -0.14 -12.26 6.41
CA TYR A 70 -0.79 -10.99 6.08
C TYR A 70 -2.28 -11.23 5.78
N GLU A 71 -3.13 -10.31 6.21
CA GLU A 71 -4.55 -10.27 5.86
C GLU A 71 -4.83 -9.08 4.95
N CYS A 72 -5.22 -9.36 3.72
CA CYS A 72 -5.56 -8.40 2.68
C CYS A 72 -7.08 -8.20 2.68
N VAL A 73 -7.56 -7.12 3.29
CA VAL A 73 -9.00 -6.84 3.39
C VAL A 73 -9.30 -5.49 2.76
N GLY A 74 -10.31 -5.42 1.90
CA GLY A 74 -10.69 -4.19 1.22
C GLY A 74 -12.21 -4.10 1.10
N GLN A 75 -12.74 -2.89 1.18
CA GLN A 75 -14.17 -2.64 1.07
C GLN A 75 -14.45 -1.41 0.21
N TRP A 76 -15.39 -1.54 -0.73
CA TRP A 76 -15.78 -0.47 -1.65
C TRP A 76 -17.23 -0.69 -2.15
N PRO A 77 -17.89 0.33 -2.73
CA PRO A 77 -19.19 0.16 -3.40
C PRO A 77 -19.19 -0.96 -4.44
N GLU A 78 -20.20 -1.84 -4.42
CA GLU A 78 -20.25 -3.02 -5.28
C GLU A 78 -20.15 -2.68 -6.78
N GLU A 79 -20.81 -1.61 -7.20
CA GLU A 79 -20.86 -1.17 -8.59
C GLU A 79 -19.48 -0.84 -9.17
N TRP A 80 -18.48 -0.64 -8.31
CA TRP A 80 -17.10 -0.39 -8.72
C TRP A 80 -16.40 -1.67 -9.16
N GLN A 81 -16.78 -2.85 -8.66
CA GLN A 81 -16.17 -4.12 -9.07
C GLN A 81 -14.63 -4.14 -8.95
N GLY A 82 -14.07 -3.36 -8.01
CA GLY A 82 -12.63 -3.17 -7.83
C GLY A 82 -12.00 -2.06 -8.69
N TRP A 83 -12.82 -1.34 -9.47
CA TRP A 83 -12.45 -0.21 -10.30
C TRP A 83 -13.14 1.07 -9.81
N TYR A 84 -12.36 2.07 -9.39
CA TYR A 84 -12.90 3.28 -8.77
C TYR A 84 -13.93 3.98 -9.66
N GLU A 85 -15.15 4.17 -9.14
CA GLU A 85 -16.30 4.74 -9.85
C GLU A 85 -16.61 4.10 -11.23
N GLY A 86 -16.29 2.80 -11.39
CA GLY A 86 -16.46 2.08 -12.66
C GLY A 86 -15.52 2.55 -13.77
N GLY A 87 -14.50 3.34 -13.40
CA GLY A 87 -13.51 3.94 -14.30
C GLY A 87 -12.40 2.97 -14.72
N SER A 88 -11.18 3.51 -14.86
CA SER A 88 -10.01 2.79 -15.39
C SER A 88 -8.89 2.56 -14.36
N ASN A 89 -9.14 2.87 -13.08
CA ASN A 89 -8.16 2.70 -12.02
C ASN A 89 -8.59 1.59 -11.06
N LEU A 90 -7.72 0.59 -10.91
CA LEU A 90 -7.88 -0.44 -9.88
C LEU A 90 -7.71 0.16 -8.49
N ILE A 91 -8.51 -0.34 -7.56
CA ILE A 91 -8.44 0.02 -6.14
C ILE A 91 -7.41 -0.87 -5.46
N TRP A 92 -6.31 -0.26 -5.01
CA TRP A 92 -5.28 -0.92 -4.21
C TRP A 92 -5.62 -0.80 -2.72
N ALA A 93 -5.24 -1.77 -1.91
CA ALA A 93 -5.36 -1.73 -0.45
C ALA A 93 -4.17 -2.43 0.19
N ASP A 94 -3.87 -2.10 1.44
CA ASP A 94 -2.82 -2.75 2.20
C ASP A 94 -3.22 -4.16 2.68
N CYS A 95 -2.22 -4.99 2.93
CA CYS A 95 -2.38 -6.24 3.65
C CYS A 95 -1.70 -6.10 5.02
N ILE A 96 -2.48 -6.26 6.08
CA ILE A 96 -2.04 -6.04 7.44
C ILE A 96 -1.25 -7.25 7.92
N TYR A 97 -0.06 -7.01 8.45
CA TYR A 97 0.75 -8.04 9.09
C TYR A 97 0.07 -8.56 10.35
N THR A 98 -0.13 -9.87 10.46
CA THR A 98 -0.88 -10.48 11.57
C THR A 98 -0.09 -10.59 12.87
N GLY A 99 1.22 -10.33 12.83
CA GLY A 99 2.14 -10.62 13.94
C GLY A 99 2.64 -12.07 13.98
N ALA A 100 2.20 -12.93 13.05
CA ALA A 100 2.61 -14.33 13.02
C ALA A 100 3.88 -14.55 12.21
N GLY A 101 4.90 -15.22 12.78
CA GLY A 101 6.13 -15.55 12.06
C GLY A 101 7.14 -14.40 11.98
N LEU A 102 8.06 -14.47 11.02
CA LEU A 102 8.95 -13.37 10.66
C LEU A 102 8.42 -12.81 9.33
N GLY A 103 7.96 -11.56 9.34
CA GLY A 103 7.58 -10.85 8.11
C GLY A 103 8.84 -10.57 7.29
N ASP A 104 8.92 -11.15 6.09
CA ASP A 104 10.04 -10.92 5.16
C ASP A 104 9.85 -9.65 4.32
N ASP A 105 8.59 -9.19 4.22
CA ASP A 105 8.19 -8.05 3.42
C ASP A 105 7.88 -6.87 4.36
N GLU A 106 8.42 -5.70 4.00
CA GLU A 106 8.19 -4.44 4.70
C GLU A 106 6.75 -3.95 4.49
N THR A 107 6.21 -4.18 3.30
CA THR A 107 4.85 -3.77 2.93
C THR A 107 4.27 -4.80 1.97
N VAL A 108 2.98 -5.06 2.10
CA VAL A 108 2.23 -5.87 1.13
C VAL A 108 0.94 -5.14 0.80
N SER A 109 0.57 -5.12 -0.47
CA SER A 109 -0.66 -4.49 -0.95
C SER A 109 -1.25 -5.31 -2.08
N PHE A 110 -2.55 -5.19 -2.27
CA PHE A 110 -3.31 -5.99 -3.21
C PHE A 110 -4.35 -5.14 -3.93
N ALA A 111 -4.79 -5.64 -5.08
CA ALA A 111 -5.95 -5.13 -5.80
C ALA A 111 -6.73 -6.31 -6.40
N VAL A 112 -8.03 -6.13 -6.66
CA VAL A 112 -8.85 -7.15 -7.31
C VAL A 112 -9.60 -6.55 -8.48
N ASP A 113 -9.40 -7.10 -9.67
CA ASP A 113 -10.28 -6.89 -10.81
C ASP A 113 -11.36 -7.97 -10.79
N TRP A 114 -12.57 -7.60 -10.32
CA TRP A 114 -13.66 -8.56 -10.20
C TRP A 114 -14.16 -9.06 -11.55
N LYS A 115 -14.11 -8.21 -12.59
CA LYS A 115 -14.58 -8.55 -13.94
C LYS A 115 -13.74 -9.65 -14.57
N SER A 116 -12.41 -9.56 -14.45
CA SER A 116 -11.51 -10.62 -14.93
C SER A 116 -11.27 -11.74 -13.90
N LYS A 117 -11.72 -11.53 -12.66
CA LYS A 117 -11.46 -12.38 -11.47
C LYS A 117 -9.97 -12.52 -11.20
N THR A 118 -9.24 -11.41 -11.31
CA THR A 118 -7.79 -11.38 -11.13
C THR A 118 -7.45 -10.63 -9.85
N MET A 119 -6.65 -11.25 -8.98
CA MET A 119 -6.06 -10.60 -7.83
C MET A 119 -4.61 -10.23 -8.17
N TYR A 120 -4.24 -8.99 -7.87
CA TYR A 120 -2.89 -8.46 -7.99
C TYR A 120 -2.27 -8.35 -6.61
N LEU A 121 -0.97 -8.55 -6.54
CA LEU A 121 -0.18 -8.41 -5.32
C LEU A 121 1.06 -7.58 -5.63
N SER A 122 1.41 -6.70 -4.69
CA SER A 122 2.64 -5.92 -4.69
C SER A 122 3.25 -5.99 -3.30
N HIS A 123 4.56 -6.11 -3.21
CA HIS A 123 5.27 -6.08 -1.93
C HIS A 123 6.65 -5.47 -2.05
N THR A 124 7.12 -4.86 -0.95
CA THR A 124 8.52 -4.43 -0.83
C THR A 124 9.24 -5.19 0.26
N PHE A 125 10.53 -5.39 0.06
CA PHE A 125 11.40 -6.09 0.99
C PHE A 125 12.79 -5.47 0.98
N ALA A 126 13.50 -5.66 2.10
CA ALA A 126 14.88 -5.23 2.24
C ALA A 126 15.84 -6.16 1.48
N CYS A 127 16.75 -5.55 0.75
CA CYS A 127 17.75 -6.23 -0.06
C CYS A 127 18.90 -6.78 0.79
N SER A 128 19.35 -8.00 0.50
CA SER A 128 20.54 -8.62 1.08
C SER A 128 21.86 -8.10 0.51
N ASP A 129 21.92 -6.80 0.20
CA ASP A 129 23.05 -6.16 -0.46
C ASP A 129 24.00 -5.42 0.51
N GLN A 130 23.70 -5.46 1.81
CA GLN A 130 24.42 -4.75 2.89
C GLN A 130 24.45 -3.22 2.74
N LYS A 131 23.71 -2.66 1.78
CA LYS A 131 23.56 -1.21 1.58
C LYS A 131 22.23 -0.70 2.12
N GLY A 132 21.34 -1.61 2.54
CA GLY A 132 20.02 -1.28 3.05
C GLY A 132 19.06 -0.84 1.96
N SER A 133 19.29 -1.26 0.71
CA SER A 133 18.37 -0.97 -0.37
C SER A 133 17.08 -1.77 -0.24
N LYS A 134 16.06 -1.37 -1.00
CA LYS A 134 14.74 -2.02 -1.05
C LYS A 134 14.41 -2.38 -2.49
N ALA A 135 13.62 -3.42 -2.67
CA ALA A 135 13.06 -3.77 -3.97
C ALA A 135 11.55 -3.93 -3.90
N LEU A 136 10.92 -3.73 -5.05
CA LEU A 136 9.49 -3.92 -5.29
C LEU A 136 9.30 -5.16 -6.15
N ALA A 137 8.35 -6.01 -5.79
CA ALA A 137 7.90 -7.10 -6.64
C ALA A 137 6.39 -7.13 -6.75
N SER A 138 5.89 -7.49 -7.94
CA SER A 138 4.47 -7.55 -8.22
C SER A 138 4.11 -8.80 -9.03
N GLY A 139 2.85 -9.20 -8.95
CA GLY A 139 2.35 -10.38 -9.64
C GLY A 139 0.83 -10.46 -9.58
N SER A 140 0.28 -11.48 -10.22
CA SER A 140 -1.17 -11.67 -10.26
C SER A 140 -1.55 -13.15 -10.35
N ILE A 141 -2.79 -13.43 -9.96
CA ILE A 141 -3.43 -14.74 -10.13
C ILE A 141 -4.87 -14.55 -10.59
N LYS A 142 -5.30 -15.40 -11.52
CA LYS A 142 -6.73 -15.55 -11.81
C LYS A 142 -7.35 -16.56 -10.86
N ILE A 143 -8.43 -16.16 -10.18
CA ILE A 143 -9.11 -16.99 -9.21
C ILE A 143 -10.46 -17.42 -9.79
N ASP A 144 -10.68 -18.72 -9.94
CA ASP A 144 -12.00 -19.22 -10.32
C ASP A 144 -12.90 -19.22 -9.07
N PHE A 145 -13.84 -18.27 -9.03
CA PHE A 145 -14.79 -18.13 -7.92
C PHE A 145 -16.09 -18.90 -8.19
N ASN A 146 -16.57 -19.62 -7.18
CA ASN A 146 -17.92 -20.13 -7.09
C ASN A 146 -18.74 -19.21 -6.15
N CYS A 147 -19.83 -18.65 -6.67
CA CYS A 147 -20.66 -17.68 -5.97
C CYS A 147 -21.98 -18.32 -5.53
N THR A 148 -22.34 -18.06 -4.28
CA THR A 148 -23.61 -18.46 -3.68
C THR A 148 -24.39 -17.19 -3.36
N THR A 149 -25.63 -17.13 -3.83
CA THR A 149 -26.59 -16.07 -3.46
C THR A 149 -27.71 -16.73 -2.65
N ALA A 150 -27.80 -16.37 -1.38
CA ALA A 150 -28.91 -16.69 -0.48
C ALA A 150 -29.76 -15.43 -0.23
N GLU A 151 -30.94 -15.59 0.38
CA GLU A 151 -31.86 -14.48 0.65
C GLU A 151 -31.22 -13.35 1.50
N ASP A 152 -30.28 -13.71 2.39
CA ASP A 152 -29.65 -12.77 3.34
C ASP A 152 -28.14 -12.56 3.12
N ASP A 153 -27.49 -13.35 2.25
CA ASP A 153 -26.04 -13.28 2.05
C ASP A 153 -25.67 -13.69 0.62
N SER A 154 -24.78 -12.93 -0.01
CA SER A 154 -24.18 -13.30 -1.28
C SER A 154 -22.66 -13.24 -1.17
N TYR A 155 -22.02 -14.38 -1.42
CA TYR A 155 -20.59 -14.53 -1.26
C TYR A 155 -20.00 -15.44 -2.32
N CYS A 156 -18.74 -15.21 -2.63
CA CYS A 156 -17.96 -15.98 -3.57
C CYS A 156 -16.68 -16.48 -2.91
N VAL A 157 -16.39 -17.76 -3.10
CA VAL A 157 -15.16 -18.41 -2.62
C VAL A 157 -14.47 -19.13 -3.78
N PRO A 158 -13.15 -19.38 -3.72
CA PRO A 158 -12.47 -20.18 -4.72
C PRO A 158 -13.17 -21.52 -4.93
N LYS A 159 -13.39 -21.86 -6.19
CA LYS A 159 -14.04 -23.09 -6.61
C LYS A 159 -13.21 -24.29 -6.19
N SER A 160 -13.84 -25.26 -5.53
CA SER A 160 -13.20 -26.52 -5.17
C SER A 160 -12.70 -27.28 -6.41
N THR A 161 -11.65 -28.06 -6.23
CA THR A 161 -11.15 -28.99 -7.25
C THR A 161 -12.21 -30.05 -7.58
N THR A 162 -11.99 -30.82 -8.65
CA THR A 162 -12.86 -31.95 -9.01
C THR A 162 -12.98 -33.01 -7.91
N ALA A 163 -12.03 -33.08 -6.99
CA ALA A 163 -12.04 -33.96 -5.82
C ALA A 163 -12.80 -33.36 -4.62
N GLY A 164 -13.37 -32.16 -4.74
CA GLY A 164 -14.09 -31.47 -3.67
C GLY A 164 -13.19 -30.76 -2.65
N THR A 165 -11.88 -30.74 -2.87
CA THR A 165 -10.92 -30.08 -1.97
C THR A 165 -10.72 -28.60 -2.34
N ARG A 166 -10.24 -27.81 -1.39
CA ARG A 166 -9.85 -26.41 -1.64
C ARG A 166 -8.72 -26.34 -2.68
N PRO A 167 -8.77 -25.42 -3.66
CA PRO A 167 -7.67 -25.24 -4.60
C PRO A 167 -6.42 -24.69 -3.89
N THR A 168 -5.24 -25.09 -4.36
CA THR A 168 -3.99 -24.42 -4.01
C THR A 168 -3.84 -23.18 -4.89
N LEU A 169 -3.77 -22.01 -4.26
CA LEU A 169 -3.68 -20.72 -4.94
C LEU A 169 -2.34 -20.06 -4.58
N ASN A 170 -1.58 -19.68 -5.60
CA ASN A 170 -0.25 -19.08 -5.43
C ASN A 170 -0.13 -17.84 -6.31
N ILE A 171 0.34 -16.74 -5.75
CA ILE A 171 0.74 -15.56 -6.53
C ILE A 171 2.25 -15.60 -6.69
N ASP A 172 2.71 -15.76 -7.92
CA ASP A 172 4.11 -15.61 -8.26
C ASP A 172 4.38 -14.16 -8.65
N THR A 173 5.17 -13.49 -7.83
CA THR A 173 5.58 -12.09 -8.04
C THR A 173 6.98 -12.01 -8.61
N LYS A 174 7.25 -10.97 -9.40
CA LYS A 174 8.54 -10.71 -10.02
C LYS A 174 8.97 -9.29 -9.69
N LEU A 175 10.29 -9.08 -9.64
CA LEU A 175 10.85 -7.75 -9.46
C LEU A 175 10.29 -6.78 -10.51
N VAL A 176 9.79 -5.65 -10.03
CA VAL A 176 9.46 -4.51 -10.89
C VAL A 176 10.79 -3.86 -11.29
N PRO A 177 10.93 -3.37 -12.54
CA PRO A 177 12.11 -2.61 -12.93
C PRO A 177 12.43 -1.49 -11.94
N ALA A 178 13.72 -1.25 -11.72
CA ALA A 178 14.17 -0.12 -10.92
C ALA A 178 13.65 1.20 -11.50
N PRO A 179 13.58 2.28 -10.67
CA PRO A 179 13.27 3.62 -11.15
C PRO A 179 14.01 3.94 -12.43
N ALA A 180 13.36 4.65 -13.35
CA ALA A 180 14.02 5.02 -14.57
C ALA A 180 15.16 5.99 -14.21
N ASP A 181 16.41 5.62 -14.53
CA ASP A 181 17.55 6.52 -14.35
C ASP A 181 17.19 7.85 -15.04
N GLY A 182 17.47 9.01 -14.43
CA GLY A 182 17.08 10.35 -14.93
C GLY A 182 17.57 10.74 -16.34
N THR A 183 18.12 9.79 -17.09
CA THR A 183 18.45 9.81 -18.51
C THR A 183 17.41 9.13 -19.41
N SER A 184 16.41 8.43 -18.86
CA SER A 184 15.33 7.83 -19.65
C SER A 184 14.44 8.91 -20.24
N ALA A 185 14.16 8.85 -21.54
CA ALA A 185 13.29 9.83 -22.17
C ALA A 185 11.88 9.77 -21.54
N CYS A 186 11.30 10.93 -21.25
CA CYS A 186 9.94 11.05 -20.68
C CYS A 186 8.87 10.27 -21.48
N ALA A 187 9.06 10.13 -22.80
CA ALA A 187 8.21 9.32 -23.66
C ALA A 187 8.21 7.82 -23.31
N ASP A 188 9.31 7.28 -22.82
CA ASP A 188 9.41 5.88 -22.39
C ASP A 188 8.70 5.66 -21.05
N SER A 189 8.72 6.66 -20.16
CA SER A 189 8.02 6.63 -18.87
C SER A 189 6.50 6.54 -19.03
N SER A 190 5.92 7.13 -20.09
CA SER A 190 4.48 7.06 -20.34
C SER A 190 3.92 5.64 -20.56
N LYS A 191 4.80 4.67 -20.88
CA LYS A 191 4.43 3.27 -21.13
C LYS A 191 4.81 2.33 -19.99
N GLN A 192 5.47 2.85 -18.95
CA GLN A 192 5.89 2.07 -17.81
C GLN A 192 4.75 1.93 -16.80
N TYR A 193 4.82 0.89 -15.99
CA TYR A 193 3.96 0.78 -14.83
C TYR A 193 4.38 1.82 -13.79
N HIS A 194 3.43 2.63 -13.33
CA HIS A 194 3.67 3.62 -12.28
C HIS A 194 3.09 3.12 -10.98
N SER A 195 3.80 3.46 -9.90
CA SER A 195 3.34 3.16 -8.56
C SER A 195 3.97 4.11 -7.56
N TRP A 196 3.31 4.22 -6.43
CA TRP A 196 3.77 5.01 -5.31
C TRP A 196 3.71 4.22 -4.02
N LYS A 197 4.67 4.52 -3.16
CA LYS A 197 4.63 4.14 -1.76
C LYS A 197 4.08 5.30 -0.95
N LEU A 198 2.92 5.09 -0.33
CA LEU A 198 2.34 5.99 0.65
C LEU A 198 3.06 5.80 1.98
N LEU A 199 3.57 6.88 2.57
CA LEU A 199 4.38 6.85 3.80
C LEU A 199 3.82 7.81 4.83
N ASN A 200 3.96 7.44 6.11
CA ASN A 200 3.64 8.30 7.25
C ASN A 200 2.22 8.88 7.21
N TRP A 201 1.23 8.07 6.83
CA TRP A 201 -0.16 8.50 6.82
C TRP A 201 -0.59 8.96 8.21
N LEU A 202 -1.10 10.18 8.29
CA LEU A 202 -1.56 10.80 9.52
C LEU A 202 -2.82 11.63 9.27
N ARG A 203 -3.88 11.31 10.01
CA ARG A 203 -5.12 12.10 10.07
C ARG A 203 -5.55 12.24 11.52
N ARG A 204 -5.99 13.43 11.94
CA ARG A 204 -6.52 13.67 13.28
C ARG A 204 -7.98 14.07 13.20
N ILE A 205 -8.79 13.42 14.02
CA ILE A 205 -10.24 13.57 14.01
C ILE A 205 -10.68 13.87 15.44
N THR A 206 -11.49 14.89 15.63
CA THR A 206 -12.14 15.20 16.90
C THR A 206 -13.62 14.90 16.78
N MET A 207 -14.17 14.12 17.70
CA MET A 207 -15.59 13.77 17.73
C MET A 207 -16.33 14.49 18.87
N GLU A 208 -17.65 14.61 18.79
CA GLU A 208 -18.44 15.08 19.94
C GLU A 208 -18.40 14.03 21.08
N PRO A 209 -18.38 14.46 22.35
CA PRO A 209 -18.44 13.54 23.49
C PRO A 209 -19.63 12.57 23.39
N GLY A 210 -19.37 11.27 23.52
CA GLY A 210 -20.40 10.23 23.45
C GLY A 210 -20.73 9.75 22.03
N SER A 211 -20.08 10.29 21.00
CA SER A 211 -20.15 9.74 19.63
C SER A 211 -19.57 8.33 19.56
N SER A 212 -20.05 7.53 18.60
CA SER A 212 -19.51 6.20 18.33
C SER A 212 -18.78 6.19 16.99
N PRO A 213 -17.74 5.34 16.79
CA PRO A 213 -17.12 5.18 15.47
C PRO A 213 -18.09 4.72 14.37
N ALA A 214 -19.20 4.06 14.73
CA ALA A 214 -20.21 3.60 13.79
C ALA A 214 -21.21 4.71 13.38
N ASP A 215 -21.30 5.79 14.15
CA ASP A 215 -22.09 6.99 13.85
C ASP A 215 -21.31 8.22 14.37
N PRO A 216 -20.23 8.60 13.67
CA PRO A 216 -19.30 9.61 14.17
C PRO A 216 -19.87 11.01 13.94
N LYS A 217 -20.02 11.78 15.02
CA LYS A 217 -20.28 13.22 14.92
C LYS A 217 -18.97 13.99 15.02
N LEU A 218 -18.49 14.49 13.89
CA LEU A 218 -17.20 15.14 13.80
C LEU A 218 -17.29 16.61 14.22
N VAL A 219 -16.41 17.01 15.15
CA VAL A 219 -16.14 18.41 15.49
C VAL A 219 -15.11 18.99 14.54
N SER A 220 -14.04 18.24 14.27
CA SER A 220 -13.01 18.64 13.32
C SER A 220 -12.32 17.43 12.71
N ASP A 221 -11.77 17.61 11.51
CA ASP A 221 -10.99 16.61 10.81
C ASP A 221 -9.88 17.32 10.05
N THR A 222 -8.62 16.98 10.34
CA THR A 222 -7.48 17.62 9.69
C THR A 222 -7.34 17.21 8.23
N GLY A 223 -8.03 16.14 7.79
CA GLY A 223 -7.70 15.43 6.57
C GLY A 223 -6.36 14.69 6.68
N PRO A 224 -5.94 14.00 5.61
CA PRO A 224 -4.72 13.21 5.63
C PRO A 224 -3.48 14.03 5.28
N SER A 225 -2.40 13.76 6.00
CA SER A 225 -1.04 14.19 5.68
C SER A 225 -0.15 12.96 5.49
N PHE A 226 0.70 12.96 4.48
CA PHE A 226 1.54 11.82 4.12
C PHE A 226 2.69 12.23 3.21
N ALA A 227 3.66 11.34 3.05
CA ALA A 227 4.66 11.41 2.00
C ALA A 227 4.36 10.37 0.91
N LEU A 228 4.69 10.71 -0.33
CA LEU A 228 4.45 9.88 -1.50
C LEU A 228 5.78 9.66 -2.22
N GLU A 229 6.27 8.43 -2.25
CA GLU A 229 7.51 8.08 -2.95
C GLU A 229 7.14 7.40 -4.28
N SER A 230 7.49 8.04 -5.41
CA SER A 230 7.24 7.52 -6.76
C SER A 230 8.34 6.53 -7.15
N VAL A 231 7.96 5.32 -7.56
CA VAL A 231 8.95 4.33 -8.03
C VAL A 231 9.54 4.75 -9.35
N THR A 232 8.74 5.30 -10.26
CA THR A 232 9.22 5.57 -11.61
C THR A 232 10.23 6.72 -11.63
N SER A 233 9.96 7.79 -10.87
CA SER A 233 10.84 8.98 -10.80
C SER A 233 11.88 8.91 -9.69
N GLY A 234 11.63 8.13 -8.63
CA GLY A 234 12.39 8.20 -7.38
C GLY A 234 12.09 9.46 -6.55
N ASP A 235 11.15 10.30 -6.98
CA ASP A 235 10.81 11.53 -6.26
C ASP A 235 9.94 11.26 -5.04
N THR A 236 10.19 12.03 -3.98
CA THR A 236 9.36 12.04 -2.77
C THR A 236 8.60 13.35 -2.69
N PHE A 237 7.28 13.25 -2.55
CA PHE A 237 6.38 14.40 -2.40
C PHE A 237 5.78 14.45 -0.99
N SER A 238 5.66 15.64 -0.43
CA SER A 238 4.94 15.89 0.83
C SER A 238 3.53 16.37 0.54
N CYS A 239 2.52 15.64 1.01
CA CYS A 239 1.12 15.91 0.73
C CYS A 239 0.40 16.35 2.01
N THR A 240 -0.29 17.48 1.94
CA THR A 240 -1.18 17.98 3.00
C THR A 240 -2.44 18.59 2.39
N PRO A 241 -3.59 18.54 3.07
CA PRO A 241 -4.84 19.06 2.52
C PRO A 241 -4.76 20.57 2.35
N SER A 242 -5.36 21.07 1.27
CA SER A 242 -5.65 22.50 1.12
C SER A 242 -6.85 22.91 2.00
N GLU A 243 -6.97 24.20 2.28
CA GLU A 243 -8.08 24.77 3.06
C GLU A 243 -9.46 24.52 2.41
N ASP A 244 -9.50 24.27 1.10
CA ASP A 244 -10.73 24.06 0.30
C ASP A 244 -11.36 22.67 0.45
N SER A 245 -11.22 22.01 1.60
CA SER A 245 -11.89 20.72 1.85
C SER A 245 -13.41 20.89 1.82
N GLN A 246 -14.09 20.17 0.92
CA GLN A 246 -15.54 20.22 0.80
C GLN A 246 -16.16 18.90 1.25
N ASN A 247 -17.09 19.00 2.21
CA ASN A 247 -18.06 17.95 2.51
C ASN A 247 -17.44 16.55 2.73
N GLY A 248 -16.36 16.45 3.53
CA GLY A 248 -15.68 15.18 3.81
C GLY A 248 -14.74 14.68 2.73
N THR A 249 -14.55 15.45 1.65
CA THR A 249 -13.50 15.24 0.66
C THR A 249 -12.38 16.26 0.85
N PHE A 250 -11.16 15.76 0.96
CA PHE A 250 -9.94 16.55 1.08
C PHE A 250 -9.19 16.53 -0.24
N VAL A 251 -8.69 17.67 -0.68
CA VAL A 251 -7.83 17.79 -1.86
C VAL A 251 -6.55 18.50 -1.47
N GLY A 252 -5.45 18.27 -2.18
CA GLY A 252 -4.21 18.97 -1.93
C GLY A 252 -3.16 18.72 -3.00
N ALA A 253 -2.31 19.73 -3.23
CA ALA A 253 -1.10 19.57 -4.03
C ALA A 253 0.04 19.03 -3.15
N CYS A 254 0.86 18.16 -3.71
CA CYS A 254 2.02 17.61 -3.03
C CYS A 254 3.29 18.36 -3.46
N GLN A 255 4.11 18.75 -2.48
CA GLN A 255 5.34 19.49 -2.71
C GLN A 255 6.51 18.51 -2.88
N SER A 256 7.24 18.59 -3.99
CA SER A 256 8.44 17.77 -4.19
C SER A 256 9.51 18.13 -3.16
N GLN A 257 10.08 17.09 -2.53
CA GLN A 257 11.22 17.21 -1.62
C GLN A 257 12.57 17.06 -2.35
N SER A 258 12.53 16.58 -3.60
CA SER A 258 13.70 16.37 -4.45
C SER A 258 13.92 17.59 -5.35
N GLN A 259 14.93 18.42 -5.05
CA GLN A 259 15.49 19.33 -6.04
C GLN A 259 16.49 18.56 -6.91
N SER A 260 15.98 17.81 -7.89
CA SER A 260 16.85 17.15 -8.87
C SER A 260 17.57 18.21 -9.70
N ALA A 261 18.90 18.18 -9.65
CA ALA A 261 19.79 19.19 -10.19
C ALA A 261 19.55 19.43 -11.70
N ALA A 262 19.59 20.71 -12.08
CA ALA A 262 19.47 21.20 -13.45
C ALA A 262 20.30 20.37 -14.44
N GLY A 263 19.64 19.72 -15.40
CA GLY A 263 20.31 18.93 -16.43
C GLY A 263 19.42 18.50 -17.58
N ASP A 264 18.29 17.87 -17.29
CA ASP A 264 17.26 17.45 -18.27
C ASP A 264 15.92 17.28 -17.56
N ALA A 265 15.37 18.41 -17.09
CA ALA A 265 14.32 18.43 -16.06
C ALA A 265 12.94 18.02 -16.60
N THR A 266 12.58 16.75 -16.51
CA THR A 266 11.18 16.36 -16.35
C THR A 266 10.67 16.96 -15.04
N ASN A 267 9.75 17.91 -15.14
CA ASN A 267 9.11 18.48 -13.97
C ASN A 267 7.88 17.63 -13.65
N THR A 268 7.91 16.93 -12.52
CA THR A 268 6.75 16.16 -12.07
C THR A 268 6.06 16.87 -10.93
N THR A 269 4.74 17.01 -11.03
CA THR A 269 3.90 17.50 -9.94
C THR A 269 2.97 16.38 -9.50
N ALA A 270 2.59 16.40 -8.22
CA ALA A 270 1.65 15.43 -7.68
C ALA A 270 0.55 16.13 -6.90
N ALA A 271 -0.64 15.55 -6.91
CA ALA A 271 -1.79 15.99 -6.15
C ALA A 271 -2.58 14.78 -5.64
N PHE A 272 -3.47 15.03 -4.69
CA PHE A 272 -4.34 14.00 -4.16
C PHE A 272 -5.77 14.50 -3.92
N ARG A 273 -6.68 13.53 -3.89
CA ARG A 273 -8.06 13.67 -3.43
C ARG A 273 -8.38 12.50 -2.49
N PHE A 274 -8.88 12.78 -1.31
CA PHE A 274 -9.26 11.78 -0.32
C PHE A 274 -10.72 11.93 0.09
N ASP A 275 -11.53 10.92 -0.19
CA ASP A 275 -12.90 10.80 0.31
C ASP A 275 -12.85 10.09 1.67
N ALA A 276 -13.09 10.84 2.74
CA ALA A 276 -13.02 10.33 4.10
C ALA A 276 -14.19 9.44 4.51
N LYS A 277 -15.30 9.46 3.76
CA LYS A 277 -16.45 8.59 4.01
C LYS A 277 -16.19 7.19 3.44
N LEU A 278 -15.54 7.14 2.28
CA LEU A 278 -15.20 5.89 1.60
C LEU A 278 -13.80 5.38 1.93
N ASN A 279 -12.97 6.20 2.59
CA ASN A 279 -11.54 5.98 2.80
C ASN A 279 -10.77 5.74 1.49
N MET A 280 -11.14 6.48 0.44
CA MET A 280 -10.56 6.35 -0.88
C MET A 280 -9.61 7.51 -1.15
N LEU A 281 -8.34 7.19 -1.42
CA LEU A 281 -7.29 8.11 -1.82
C LEU A 281 -7.02 7.96 -3.31
N GLU A 282 -7.24 9.03 -4.06
CA GLU A 282 -6.81 9.19 -5.43
C GLU A 282 -5.54 10.03 -5.46
N ILE A 283 -4.53 9.55 -6.17
CA ILE A 283 -3.24 10.21 -6.40
C ILE A 283 -3.13 10.48 -7.88
N SER A 284 -2.80 11.70 -8.25
CA SER A 284 -2.43 12.07 -9.61
C SER A 284 -0.99 12.58 -9.63
N GLN A 285 -0.18 12.08 -10.57
CA GLN A 285 1.13 12.63 -10.88
C GLN A 285 1.14 13.08 -12.34
N GLN A 286 1.42 14.35 -12.56
CA GLN A 286 1.60 14.93 -13.87
C GLN A 286 3.07 14.96 -14.22
N TRP A 287 3.40 14.53 -15.43
CA TRP A 287 4.74 14.54 -15.99
C TRP A 287 4.81 15.59 -17.10
N GLU A 288 5.64 16.61 -16.92
CA GLU A 288 5.97 17.58 -17.96
C GLU A 288 7.28 17.17 -18.64
N CYS A 289 7.22 16.83 -19.92
CA CYS A 289 8.40 16.47 -20.71
C CYS A 289 9.00 17.71 -21.38
N SER A 290 10.32 17.68 -21.61
CA SER A 290 11.08 18.76 -22.28
C SER A 290 10.60 19.10 -23.71
N ASP A 291 9.97 18.15 -24.41
CA ASP A 291 9.42 18.33 -25.77
C ASP A 291 7.98 18.90 -25.80
N ALA A 292 7.53 19.54 -24.71
CA ALA A 292 6.18 20.07 -24.53
C ALA A 292 5.04 19.02 -24.56
N SER A 293 5.36 17.73 -24.47
CA SER A 293 4.37 16.69 -24.17
C SER A 293 4.18 16.57 -22.66
N SER A 294 2.97 16.26 -22.22
CA SER A 294 2.69 15.88 -20.84
C SER A 294 1.77 14.67 -20.78
N PHE A 295 1.83 13.94 -19.68
CA PHE A 295 0.88 12.87 -19.39
C PHE A 295 0.60 12.81 -17.89
N ASP A 296 -0.60 12.35 -17.56
CA ASP A 296 -1.05 12.18 -16.19
C ASP A 296 -1.14 10.70 -15.86
N VAL A 297 -0.77 10.36 -14.64
CA VAL A 297 -0.84 9.01 -14.12
C VAL A 297 -1.65 9.04 -12.83
N VAL A 298 -2.64 8.16 -12.72
CA VAL A 298 -3.57 8.14 -11.60
C VAL A 298 -3.54 6.78 -10.92
N GLY A 299 -3.41 6.80 -9.60
CA GLY A 299 -3.53 5.63 -8.73
C GLY A 299 -4.65 5.82 -7.72
N VAL A 300 -5.33 4.74 -7.36
CA VAL A 300 -6.38 4.78 -6.34
C VAL A 300 -6.10 3.73 -5.26
N GLY A 301 -6.15 4.15 -4.00
CA GLY A 301 -5.96 3.32 -2.83
C GLY A 301 -7.14 3.44 -1.85
N TYR A 302 -7.63 2.30 -1.36
CA TYR A 302 -8.43 2.22 -0.16
C TYR A 302 -7.50 2.20 1.07
N VAL A 303 -7.62 3.18 1.95
CA VAL A 303 -6.69 3.40 3.06
C VAL A 303 -7.28 2.88 4.36
N GLN A 304 -6.71 1.79 4.90
CA GLN A 304 -7.08 1.26 6.20
C GLN A 304 -6.17 1.86 7.29
N ALA A 305 -6.58 2.99 7.86
CA ALA A 305 -5.86 3.61 8.98
C ALA A 305 -6.39 3.12 10.33
N ALA A 306 -5.49 2.75 11.24
CA ALA A 306 -5.81 2.47 12.63
C ALA A 306 -5.88 3.78 13.42
N CYS A 307 -6.99 4.01 14.13
CA CYS A 307 -7.20 5.22 14.92
C CYS A 307 -7.06 4.95 16.42
N GLY A 308 -6.07 5.57 17.06
CA GLY A 308 -5.91 5.59 18.51
C GLY A 308 -6.56 6.82 19.13
N ARG A 309 -7.35 6.64 20.20
CA ARG A 309 -7.88 7.75 21.00
C ARG A 309 -6.78 8.34 21.86
N VAL A 310 -6.61 9.66 21.83
CA VAL A 310 -5.73 10.37 22.77
C VAL A 310 -6.32 10.23 24.18
N PHE A 311 -5.49 9.88 25.16
CA PHE A 311 -5.94 9.58 26.53
C PHE A 311 -6.78 10.72 27.10
N ASN A 312 -8.00 10.40 27.58
CA ASN A 312 -8.97 11.37 28.10
C ASN A 312 -9.32 12.53 27.16
N SER A 313 -9.27 12.32 25.84
CA SER A 313 -9.62 13.31 24.83
C SER A 313 -10.62 12.74 23.82
N ASP A 314 -11.40 13.59 23.16
CA ASP A 314 -12.24 13.19 22.02
C ASP A 314 -11.50 13.27 20.67
N GLU A 315 -10.18 13.45 20.72
CA GLU A 315 -9.27 13.40 19.59
C GLU A 315 -8.78 11.98 19.32
N PHE A 316 -8.80 11.60 18.05
CA PHE A 316 -8.32 10.35 17.50
C PHE A 316 -7.19 10.65 16.51
N THR A 317 -6.07 9.96 16.67
CA THR A 317 -4.96 9.98 15.71
C THR A 317 -4.98 8.69 14.90
N CYS A 318 -5.17 8.83 13.59
CA CYS A 318 -5.24 7.72 12.65
C CYS A 318 -3.93 7.60 11.86
N THR A 319 -3.33 6.42 11.88
CA THR A 319 -2.08 6.11 11.17
C THR A 319 -2.23 4.83 10.36
N SER A 320 -1.49 4.71 9.27
CA SER A 320 -1.42 3.48 8.47
C SER A 320 0.04 3.14 8.19
N ASP A 321 0.33 1.85 8.10
CA ASP A 321 1.61 1.36 7.59
C ASP A 321 1.75 1.75 6.10
N PRO A 322 2.96 1.69 5.53
CA PRO A 322 3.11 2.13 4.15
C PRO A 322 2.33 1.28 3.15
N VAL A 323 1.62 1.94 2.24
CA VAL A 323 0.71 1.31 1.26
C VAL A 323 1.27 1.48 -0.15
N TRP A 324 1.26 0.40 -0.94
CA TRP A 324 1.55 0.47 -2.36
C TRP A 324 0.29 0.76 -3.17
N ILE A 325 0.36 1.82 -3.98
CA ILE A 325 -0.71 2.21 -4.89
C ILE A 325 -0.14 2.18 -6.30
N GLY A 326 -0.71 1.32 -7.13
CA GLY A 326 -0.30 1.12 -8.50
C GLY A 326 -1.25 1.74 -9.52
N THR A 327 -0.79 1.89 -10.76
CA THR A 327 -1.64 2.29 -11.87
C THR A 327 -2.04 1.11 -12.72
N GLY A 328 -3.34 0.85 -12.81
CA GLY A 328 -3.90 -0.21 -13.65
C GLY A 328 -3.34 -1.62 -13.37
N VAL A 329 -3.26 -2.42 -14.43
CA VAL A 329 -2.88 -3.84 -14.44
C VAL A 329 -1.37 -4.00 -14.64
N VAL A 330 -0.73 -4.78 -13.77
CA VAL A 330 0.68 -5.21 -13.86
C VAL A 330 0.85 -6.29 -14.92
#